data_AF-A0A7V8NNS6-F1
#
_entry.id   AF-A0A7V8NNS6-F1
#
_cell.length_a   1.000
_cell.length_b   1.000
_cell.length_c   1.000
_cell.angle_alpha   90.00
_cell.angle_beta   90.00
_cell.angle_gamma   90.00
#
_symmetry.space_group_name_H-M   'P 1'
#
loop_
_entity.id
_entity.type
_entity.pdbx_description
1 polymer ?
#
loop_
_entity_poly.entity_id
_entity_poly.type
_entity_poly.pdbx_seq_one_letter_code
_entity_poly.pdbx_strand_id
1 'polypeptide(L)'
;TQNNRVLIYNQIPTTNGAAADMVLGAPNFTTVVQPDLTQQSTSATASNMLNPVSATSDGVRLYVTDLGYNRVLIWNSIPTSNGAAADLVVGQPDMNSSIANNAFSGKPATSSTDTTNKETPVLCSVSSGKDPAGNPTYPPSCSATLNFPRFALSDGTRLFLADGGNDRVLVFKQVPTTNGQSADFVLGQIGANVDQASDASDSLRTPMSLAWDGTNLYVSDTFNRRITVYSAGANAIPYQGVRNAASLNIYALGNVALSNTITANDSVTITICSPPAANANTTGCISPSATNASTSGLTVGTDYTYKIKTNDTFEVIVNALVTAINAGNGDPNVVAAPNLVTQTVLLAARQAGPGGNQIAYTASVSTGATIAATAAGGTLTGGGDAAKVSAGTVVSIIANPGSTLAS
;
A
#
# COMPACT_ATOMS: atom_id res chain seq x y z
N THR A 1 -9.33 -8.71 -30.26
CA THR A 1 -10.07 -9.26 -31.43
C THR A 1 -10.23 -10.75 -31.22
N GLN A 2 -11.25 -11.41 -31.78
CA GLN A 2 -11.46 -12.87 -31.60
C GLN A 2 -10.31 -13.76 -32.15
N ASN A 3 -9.33 -13.14 -32.82
CA ASN A 3 -8.15 -13.81 -33.36
C ASN A 3 -7.04 -14.04 -32.32
N ASN A 4 -7.32 -13.84 -31.02
CA ASN A 4 -6.43 -14.15 -29.90
C ASN A 4 -5.01 -13.59 -30.02
N ARG A 5 -4.90 -12.37 -30.55
CA ARG A 5 -3.62 -11.77 -30.91
C ARG A 5 -3.54 -10.30 -30.53
N VAL A 6 -2.31 -9.84 -30.30
CA VAL A 6 -1.95 -8.43 -30.18
C VAL A 6 -1.18 -8.04 -31.43
N LEU A 7 -1.54 -6.90 -32.03
CA LEU A 7 -0.85 -6.34 -33.20
C LEU A 7 0.05 -5.20 -32.74
N ILE A 8 1.28 -5.18 -33.23
CA ILE A 8 2.25 -4.11 -32.95
C ILE A 8 2.48 -3.34 -34.23
N TYR A 9 2.36 -2.01 -34.11
CA TYR A 9 2.74 -1.05 -35.11
C TYR A 9 3.94 -0.29 -34.54
N ASN A 10 5.09 -0.42 -35.17
CA ASN A 10 6.33 0.24 -34.74
C ASN A 10 6.23 1.77 -34.89
N GLN A 11 5.30 2.24 -35.73
CA GLN A 11 5.00 3.65 -35.95
C GLN A 11 3.48 3.84 -35.94
N ILE A 12 3.02 5.03 -35.50
CA ILE A 12 1.59 5.37 -35.55
C ILE A 12 1.14 5.35 -37.02
N PRO A 13 0.13 4.53 -37.38
CA PRO A 13 -0.37 4.50 -38.75
C PRO A 13 -0.87 5.86 -39.23
N THR A 14 -0.38 6.32 -40.39
CA THR A 14 -0.78 7.59 -41.01
C THR A 14 -1.86 7.41 -42.08
N THR A 15 -2.22 6.17 -42.40
CA THR A 15 -3.26 5.83 -43.39
C THR A 15 -4.13 4.69 -42.87
N ASN A 16 -5.41 4.70 -43.25
CA ASN A 16 -6.34 3.62 -42.94
C ASN A 16 -5.86 2.30 -43.54
N GLY A 17 -5.98 1.21 -42.77
CA GLY A 17 -5.63 -0.13 -43.24
C GLY A 17 -4.12 -0.40 -43.35
N ALA A 18 -3.27 0.44 -42.74
CA ALA A 18 -1.85 0.12 -42.62
C ALA A 18 -1.66 -1.27 -42.01
N ALA A 19 -0.72 -2.05 -42.55
CA ALA A 19 -0.38 -3.36 -42.01
C ALA A 19 0.33 -3.19 -40.67
N ALA A 20 0.08 -4.10 -39.74
CA ALA A 20 0.88 -4.22 -38.52
C ALA A 20 2.27 -4.76 -38.87
N ASP A 21 3.28 -4.28 -38.15
CA ASP A 21 4.66 -4.75 -38.32
C ASP A 21 4.86 -6.12 -37.69
N MET A 22 4.18 -6.36 -36.56
CA MET A 22 4.28 -7.63 -35.84
C MET A 22 2.97 -8.11 -35.22
N VAL A 23 2.94 -9.40 -34.88
CA VAL A 23 1.84 -10.06 -34.18
C VAL A 23 2.38 -10.93 -33.03
N LEU A 24 1.74 -10.82 -31.87
CA LEU A 24 1.94 -11.69 -30.71
C LEU A 24 0.71 -12.57 -30.49
N GLY A 25 0.91 -13.73 -29.86
CA GLY A 25 -0.16 -14.73 -29.66
C GLY A 25 -0.39 -15.64 -30.87
N ALA A 26 0.30 -15.36 -31.98
CA ALA A 26 0.29 -16.15 -33.20
C ALA A 26 1.70 -16.16 -33.82
N PRO A 27 2.10 -17.23 -34.52
CA PRO A 27 3.44 -17.33 -35.11
C PRO A 27 3.65 -16.36 -36.28
N ASN A 28 2.57 -15.95 -36.96
CA ASN A 28 2.59 -15.00 -38.08
C ASN A 28 1.16 -14.48 -38.35
N PHE A 29 0.99 -13.58 -39.32
CA PHE A 29 -0.31 -12.96 -39.64
C PHE A 29 -1.33 -13.90 -40.30
N THR A 30 -0.87 -15.00 -40.90
CA THR A 30 -1.68 -15.92 -41.73
C THR A 30 -2.11 -17.19 -41.00
N THR A 31 -1.40 -17.59 -39.93
CA THR A 31 -1.78 -18.75 -39.12
C THR A 31 -2.91 -18.37 -38.18
N VAL A 32 -4.10 -18.92 -38.42
CA VAL A 32 -5.25 -18.76 -37.54
C VAL A 32 -5.19 -19.84 -36.46
N VAL A 33 -4.96 -19.42 -35.22
CA VAL A 33 -5.16 -20.26 -34.04
C VAL A 33 -6.54 -19.91 -33.49
N GLN A 34 -7.59 -20.48 -34.08
CA GLN A 34 -8.94 -20.34 -33.53
C GLN A 34 -9.19 -21.51 -32.56
N PRO A 35 -9.17 -21.27 -31.25
CA PRO A 35 -9.53 -22.28 -30.27
C PRO A 35 -11.01 -22.56 -30.41
N ASP A 36 -11.36 -23.84 -30.49
CA ASP A 36 -12.75 -24.27 -30.38
C ASP A 36 -13.24 -23.93 -28.97
N LEU A 37 -14.05 -22.88 -28.84
CA LEU A 37 -14.57 -22.39 -27.56
C LEU A 37 -15.52 -23.40 -26.89
N THR A 38 -15.99 -24.42 -27.60
CA THR A 38 -16.83 -25.49 -27.04
C THR A 38 -16.02 -26.67 -26.50
N GLN A 39 -14.74 -26.75 -26.85
CA GLN A 39 -13.84 -27.84 -26.46
C GLN A 39 -12.60 -27.37 -25.66
N GLN A 40 -12.28 -26.08 -25.70
CA GLN A 40 -11.11 -25.42 -25.08
C GLN A 40 -9.84 -26.32 -25.04
N SER A 41 -9.51 -26.94 -26.17
CA SER A 41 -8.42 -27.92 -26.28
C SER A 41 -7.04 -27.31 -26.45
N THR A 42 -6.94 -25.98 -26.58
CA THR A 42 -5.66 -25.28 -26.70
C THR A 42 -5.04 -25.07 -25.31
N SER A 43 -3.93 -25.77 -25.05
CA SER A 43 -3.13 -25.54 -23.85
C SER A 43 -2.45 -24.17 -23.90
N ALA A 44 -2.37 -23.52 -22.75
CA ALA A 44 -1.62 -22.28 -22.62
C ALA A 44 -0.11 -22.51 -22.85
N THR A 45 0.55 -21.51 -23.42
CA THR A 45 2.00 -21.45 -23.65
C THR A 45 2.46 -20.01 -23.46
N ALA A 46 3.78 -19.77 -23.51
CA ALA A 46 4.33 -18.41 -23.49
C ALA A 46 4.06 -17.61 -24.78
N SER A 47 3.66 -18.26 -25.89
CA SER A 47 3.54 -17.62 -27.21
C SER A 47 2.10 -17.56 -27.75
N ASN A 48 1.11 -18.02 -27.00
CA ASN A 48 -0.30 -17.95 -27.35
C ASN A 48 -1.11 -17.16 -26.31
N MET A 49 -2.31 -16.76 -26.70
CA MET A 49 -3.28 -16.08 -25.84
C MET A 49 -4.68 -16.60 -26.13
N LEU A 50 -5.63 -16.28 -25.27
CA LEU A 50 -7.05 -16.57 -25.43
C LEU A 50 -7.86 -15.34 -25.00
N ASN A 51 -8.46 -14.65 -25.96
CA ASN A 51 -9.23 -13.42 -25.77
C ASN A 51 -8.47 -12.33 -24.97
N PRO A 52 -7.25 -11.92 -25.37
CA PRO A 52 -6.57 -10.84 -24.69
C PRO A 52 -7.37 -9.53 -24.80
N VAL A 53 -7.47 -8.78 -23.71
CA VAL A 53 -8.37 -7.60 -23.60
C VAL A 53 -7.65 -6.27 -23.40
N SER A 54 -6.40 -6.28 -22.94
CA SER A 54 -5.58 -5.08 -22.82
C SER A 54 -4.13 -5.37 -23.16
N ALA A 55 -3.46 -4.38 -23.75
CA ALA A 55 -2.02 -4.35 -23.97
C ALA A 55 -1.51 -2.97 -23.55
N THR A 56 -0.55 -2.93 -22.62
CA THR A 56 0.05 -1.68 -22.09
C THR A 56 1.55 -1.81 -22.01
N SER A 57 2.26 -0.69 -21.89
CA SER A 57 3.72 -0.66 -21.77
C SER A 57 4.16 0.47 -20.84
N ASP A 58 5.25 0.25 -20.11
CA ASP A 58 5.97 1.27 -19.36
C ASP A 58 7.10 1.94 -20.18
N GLY A 59 7.18 1.64 -21.49
CA GLY A 59 8.24 2.07 -22.40
C GLY A 59 9.44 1.11 -22.47
N VAL A 60 9.53 0.14 -21.56
CA VAL A 60 10.57 -0.90 -21.53
C VAL A 60 9.97 -2.28 -21.75
N ARG A 61 8.91 -2.60 -21.01
CA ARG A 61 8.20 -3.87 -20.95
C ARG A 61 6.85 -3.78 -21.63
N LEU A 62 6.33 -4.93 -22.05
CA LEU A 62 4.97 -5.06 -22.56
C LEU A 62 4.16 -5.95 -21.62
N TYR A 63 2.96 -5.52 -21.28
CA TYR A 63 2.01 -6.25 -20.45
C TYR A 63 0.77 -6.56 -21.26
N VAL A 64 0.33 -7.82 -21.29
CA VAL A 64 -0.90 -8.21 -21.96
C VAL A 64 -1.78 -8.99 -21.00
N THR A 65 -3.01 -8.52 -20.81
CA THR A 65 -4.01 -9.25 -20.03
C THR A 65 -4.70 -10.28 -20.89
N ASP A 66 -4.40 -11.54 -20.60
CA ASP A 66 -4.85 -12.72 -21.34
C ASP A 66 -6.06 -13.31 -20.60
N LEU A 67 -7.23 -12.72 -20.90
CA LEU A 67 -8.46 -12.91 -20.14
C LEU A 67 -8.86 -14.39 -20.04
N GLY A 68 -8.89 -15.08 -21.17
CA GLY A 68 -9.40 -16.46 -21.27
C GLY A 68 -8.49 -17.48 -20.60
N TYR A 69 -7.20 -17.19 -20.44
CA TYR A 69 -6.26 -18.02 -19.69
C TYR A 69 -6.01 -17.52 -18.26
N ASN A 70 -6.80 -16.56 -17.77
CA ASN A 70 -6.74 -16.08 -16.39
C ASN A 70 -5.33 -15.65 -15.96
N ARG A 71 -4.65 -14.90 -16.83
CA ARG A 71 -3.24 -14.54 -16.61
C ARG A 71 -2.90 -13.18 -17.20
N VAL A 72 -1.78 -12.62 -16.74
CA VAL A 72 -1.12 -11.49 -17.38
C VAL A 72 0.26 -11.92 -17.83
N LEU A 73 0.52 -11.76 -19.13
CA LEU A 73 1.81 -12.04 -19.75
C LEU A 73 2.67 -10.77 -19.74
N ILE A 74 3.95 -10.92 -19.41
CA ILE A 74 4.91 -9.84 -19.38
C ILE A 74 6.10 -10.20 -20.27
N TRP A 75 6.43 -9.31 -21.19
CA TRP A 75 7.72 -9.31 -21.87
C TRP A 75 8.60 -8.26 -21.21
N ASN A 76 9.81 -8.67 -20.80
CA ASN A 76 10.79 -7.79 -20.15
C ASN A 76 11.41 -6.77 -21.11
N SER A 77 11.19 -6.94 -22.40
CA SER A 77 11.50 -5.97 -23.45
C SER A 77 10.36 -5.94 -24.48
N ILE A 78 10.17 -4.82 -25.16
CA ILE A 78 9.21 -4.75 -26.27
C ILE A 78 9.64 -5.74 -27.37
N PRO A 79 8.78 -6.70 -27.76
CA PRO A 79 9.14 -7.70 -28.75
C PRO A 79 9.56 -7.11 -30.10
N THR A 80 10.50 -7.78 -30.78
CA THR A 80 11.03 -7.39 -32.10
C THR A 80 10.81 -8.42 -33.22
N SER A 81 10.13 -9.54 -32.92
CA SER A 81 9.73 -10.55 -33.90
C SER A 81 8.34 -11.14 -33.61
N ASN A 82 7.66 -11.64 -34.64
CA ASN A 82 6.37 -12.32 -34.50
C ASN A 82 6.43 -13.50 -33.52
N GLY A 83 5.35 -13.74 -32.80
CA GLY A 83 5.20 -14.90 -31.92
C GLY A 83 6.18 -14.97 -30.75
N ALA A 84 6.86 -13.87 -30.43
CA ALA A 84 7.80 -13.80 -29.31
C ALA A 84 7.14 -14.32 -28.02
N ALA A 85 7.81 -15.25 -27.35
CA ALA A 85 7.37 -15.81 -26.07
C ALA A 85 7.43 -14.75 -24.96
N ALA A 86 6.42 -14.73 -24.09
CA ALA A 86 6.46 -13.94 -22.87
C ALA A 86 7.53 -14.47 -21.91
N ASP A 87 8.10 -13.57 -21.11
CA ASP A 87 9.16 -13.89 -20.15
C ASP A 87 8.60 -14.27 -18.78
N LEU A 88 7.51 -13.60 -18.36
CA LEU A 88 6.88 -13.80 -17.05
C LEU A 88 5.37 -13.89 -17.15
N VAL A 89 4.77 -14.58 -16.18
CA VAL A 89 3.32 -14.66 -16.02
C VAL A 89 2.88 -14.34 -14.59
N VAL A 90 1.83 -13.52 -14.46
CA VAL A 90 1.13 -13.26 -13.21
C VAL A 90 -0.20 -14.03 -13.22
N GLY A 91 -0.60 -14.57 -12.07
CA GLY A 91 -1.84 -15.34 -11.92
C GLY A 91 -1.72 -16.85 -12.16
N GLN A 92 -0.54 -17.32 -12.60
CA GLN A 92 -0.26 -18.73 -12.88
C GLN A 92 1.13 -19.11 -12.36
N PRO A 93 1.35 -20.38 -11.93
CA PRO A 93 2.66 -20.85 -11.47
C PRO A 93 3.70 -20.93 -12.61
N ASP A 94 3.22 -21.10 -13.84
CA ASP A 94 4.03 -21.30 -15.03
C ASP A 94 3.30 -20.84 -16.30
N MET A 95 4.01 -20.87 -17.43
CA MET A 95 3.52 -20.42 -18.74
C MET A 95 2.47 -21.33 -19.38
N ASN A 96 2.22 -22.51 -18.80
CA ASN A 96 1.40 -23.57 -19.39
C ASN A 96 0.09 -23.81 -18.64
N SER A 97 -0.04 -23.24 -17.45
CA SER A 97 -1.25 -23.24 -16.64
C SER A 97 -2.21 -22.13 -17.06
N SER A 98 -3.51 -22.37 -16.88
CA SER A 98 -4.58 -21.42 -17.24
C SER A 98 -5.82 -21.53 -16.34
N ILE A 99 -5.64 -21.99 -15.11
CA ILE A 99 -6.73 -22.26 -14.18
C ILE A 99 -7.13 -20.93 -13.51
N ALA A 100 -8.41 -20.59 -13.56
CA ALA A 100 -8.92 -19.45 -12.80
C ALA A 100 -8.69 -19.70 -11.31
N ASN A 101 -8.16 -18.71 -10.61
CA ASN A 101 -7.80 -18.82 -9.20
C ASN A 101 -6.99 -20.09 -8.87
N ASN A 102 -5.85 -20.28 -9.55
CA ASN A 102 -4.97 -21.46 -9.41
C ASN A 102 -4.24 -21.52 -8.04
N ALA A 103 -5.02 -21.58 -6.95
CA ALA A 103 -4.57 -21.46 -5.58
C ALA A 103 -3.93 -22.75 -5.07
N PHE A 104 -4.59 -23.88 -5.31
CA PHE A 104 -4.20 -25.22 -4.89
C PHE A 104 -4.79 -26.27 -5.84
N SER A 105 -4.32 -27.51 -5.72
CA SER A 105 -4.84 -28.69 -6.43
C SER A 105 -5.35 -29.73 -5.44
N GLY A 106 -6.17 -30.68 -5.91
CA GLY A 106 -6.74 -31.73 -5.06
C GLY A 106 -8.03 -31.31 -4.38
N LYS A 107 -8.46 -32.11 -3.40
CA LYS A 107 -9.67 -31.89 -2.60
C LYS A 107 -9.35 -32.19 -1.13
N PRO A 108 -10.07 -31.56 -0.17
CA PRO A 108 -9.86 -31.86 1.24
C PRO A 108 -10.35 -33.27 1.57
N ALA A 109 -9.73 -33.90 2.57
CA ALA A 109 -10.22 -35.14 3.12
C ALA A 109 -11.64 -34.98 3.67
N THR A 110 -12.50 -35.99 3.50
CA THR A 110 -13.88 -35.93 4.04
C THR A 110 -14.03 -36.61 5.40
N SER A 111 -13.00 -37.31 5.88
CA SER A 111 -12.96 -37.98 7.19
C SER A 111 -11.53 -38.07 7.71
N SER A 112 -11.37 -38.42 9.00
CA SER A 112 -10.05 -38.62 9.62
C SER A 112 -9.28 -39.84 9.13
N THR A 113 -9.91 -40.69 8.31
CA THR A 113 -9.30 -41.91 7.74
C THR A 113 -9.07 -41.80 6.23
N ASP A 114 -9.48 -40.71 5.60
CA ASP A 114 -9.22 -40.45 4.18
C ASP A 114 -7.76 -40.06 3.99
N THR A 115 -6.99 -41.01 3.44
CA THR A 115 -5.55 -40.87 3.17
C THR A 115 -5.26 -40.51 1.71
N THR A 116 -6.29 -40.35 0.88
CA THR A 116 -6.15 -40.14 -0.57
C THR A 116 -6.41 -38.70 -0.97
N ASN A 117 -7.47 -38.07 -0.45
CA ASN A 117 -7.77 -36.68 -0.75
C ASN A 117 -6.92 -35.75 0.12
N LYS A 118 -6.14 -34.90 -0.56
CA LYS A 118 -5.33 -33.86 0.08
C LYS A 118 -5.17 -32.68 -0.84
N GLU A 119 -5.31 -31.47 -0.30
CA GLU A 119 -4.96 -30.26 -1.02
C GLU A 119 -3.43 -30.06 -1.07
N THR A 120 -2.92 -29.67 -2.23
CA THR A 120 -1.51 -29.29 -2.44
C THR A 120 -1.45 -27.86 -2.95
N PRO A 121 -0.71 -26.95 -2.29
CA PRO A 121 -0.69 -25.55 -2.65
C PRO A 121 -0.06 -25.37 -4.03
N VAL A 122 -0.57 -24.41 -4.79
CA VAL A 122 -0.03 -23.98 -6.08
C VAL A 122 0.48 -22.54 -5.93
N LEU A 123 -0.39 -21.54 -6.05
CA LEU A 123 -0.03 -20.14 -5.83
C LEU A 123 -0.28 -19.66 -4.39
N CYS A 124 -1.19 -20.30 -3.66
CA CYS A 124 -1.53 -19.92 -2.29
C CYS A 124 -0.86 -20.88 -1.31
N SER A 125 0.33 -20.50 -0.84
CA SER A 125 1.16 -21.34 0.04
C SER A 125 0.81 -21.27 1.52
N VAL A 126 0.02 -20.27 1.93
CA VAL A 126 -0.40 -20.10 3.32
C VAL A 126 -1.69 -20.88 3.55
N SER A 127 -1.63 -21.84 4.47
CA SER A 127 -2.79 -22.64 4.85
C SER A 127 -3.82 -21.81 5.62
N SER A 128 -5.10 -22.02 5.30
CA SER A 128 -6.26 -21.40 5.96
C SER A 128 -6.90 -22.29 7.03
N GLY A 129 -6.40 -23.51 7.25
CA GLY A 129 -6.99 -24.46 8.17
C GLY A 129 -6.50 -25.88 7.96
N LYS A 130 -7.20 -26.84 8.55
CA LYS A 130 -6.95 -28.26 8.33
C LYS A 130 -8.24 -29.02 8.05
N ASP A 131 -8.14 -30.06 7.25
CA ASP A 131 -9.25 -31.00 7.02
C ASP A 131 -9.38 -32.00 8.20
N PRO A 132 -10.42 -32.87 8.23
CA PRO A 132 -10.62 -33.87 9.28
C PRO A 132 -9.49 -34.90 9.43
N ALA A 133 -8.66 -35.12 8.39
CA ALA A 133 -7.48 -35.97 8.46
C ALA A 133 -6.23 -35.21 8.96
N GLY A 134 -6.37 -33.91 9.23
CA GLY A 134 -5.30 -33.06 9.72
C GLY A 134 -4.37 -32.51 8.63
N ASN A 135 -4.70 -32.70 7.35
CA ASN A 135 -3.94 -32.11 6.26
C ASN A 135 -4.22 -30.60 6.17
N PRO A 136 -3.24 -29.77 5.78
CA PRO A 136 -3.49 -28.35 5.55
C PRO A 136 -4.48 -28.13 4.42
N THR A 137 -5.41 -27.19 4.61
CA THR A 137 -6.28 -26.65 3.56
C THR A 137 -5.85 -25.24 3.18
N TYR A 138 -6.19 -24.80 1.98
CA TYR A 138 -5.76 -23.52 1.40
C TYR A 138 -6.95 -22.66 0.96
N PRO A 139 -6.82 -21.33 0.99
CA PRO A 139 -7.88 -20.47 0.51
C PRO A 139 -8.07 -20.63 -1.01
N PRO A 140 -9.29 -20.46 -1.54
CA PRO A 140 -9.57 -20.61 -2.96
C PRO A 140 -8.93 -19.52 -3.83
N SER A 141 -8.47 -18.42 -3.24
CA SER A 141 -7.74 -17.35 -3.92
C SER A 141 -6.80 -16.65 -2.94
N CYS A 142 -5.80 -15.95 -3.47
CA CYS A 142 -4.86 -15.13 -2.70
C CYS A 142 -4.25 -14.03 -3.60
N SER A 143 -3.28 -13.28 -3.07
CA SER A 143 -2.65 -12.15 -3.77
C SER A 143 -1.82 -12.54 -5.01
N ALA A 144 -1.65 -13.83 -5.28
CA ALA A 144 -0.95 -14.35 -6.45
C ALA A 144 -1.89 -14.86 -7.55
N THR A 145 -3.18 -15.07 -7.23
CA THR A 145 -4.15 -15.68 -8.16
C THR A 145 -4.92 -14.64 -8.96
N LEU A 146 -5.42 -15.03 -10.14
CA LEU A 146 -6.26 -14.17 -10.99
C LEU A 146 -7.50 -14.91 -11.46
N ASN A 147 -8.57 -14.15 -11.72
CA ASN A 147 -9.78 -14.61 -12.37
C ASN A 147 -10.26 -13.52 -13.34
N PHE A 148 -10.27 -13.82 -14.64
CA PHE A 148 -10.64 -12.88 -15.68
C PHE A 148 -10.01 -11.47 -15.52
N PRO A 149 -8.67 -11.37 -15.48
CA PRO A 149 -7.99 -10.09 -15.33
C PRO A 149 -8.28 -9.17 -16.52
N ARG A 150 -8.57 -7.90 -16.26
CA ARG A 150 -9.06 -6.94 -17.26
C ARG A 150 -7.96 -6.01 -17.75
N PHE A 151 -7.14 -5.52 -16.84
CA PHE A 151 -6.16 -4.48 -17.16
C PHE A 151 -4.90 -4.61 -16.34
N ALA A 152 -3.77 -4.32 -16.95
CA ALA A 152 -2.48 -4.19 -16.29
C ALA A 152 -1.89 -2.83 -16.67
N LEU A 153 -1.35 -2.11 -15.71
CA LEU A 153 -0.73 -0.80 -15.90
C LEU A 153 0.53 -0.73 -15.04
N SER A 154 1.63 -0.23 -15.61
CA SER A 154 2.85 0.02 -14.85
C SER A 154 3.23 1.50 -14.95
N ASP A 155 3.80 2.03 -13.87
CA ASP A 155 4.42 3.36 -13.83
C ASP A 155 5.96 3.29 -14.05
N GLY A 156 6.46 2.14 -14.54
CA GLY A 156 7.87 1.83 -14.71
C GLY A 156 8.53 1.17 -13.51
N THR A 157 7.99 1.38 -12.29
CA THR A 157 8.47 0.73 -11.06
C THR A 157 7.48 -0.30 -10.56
N ARG A 158 6.22 0.10 -10.37
CA ARG A 158 5.11 -0.70 -9.83
C ARG A 158 4.29 -1.33 -10.95
N LEU A 159 3.56 -2.39 -10.62
CA LEU A 159 2.53 -2.96 -11.47
C LEU A 159 1.19 -2.89 -10.73
N PHE A 160 0.16 -2.37 -11.40
CA PHE A 160 -1.22 -2.36 -10.97
C PHE A 160 -2.03 -3.27 -11.89
N LEU A 161 -2.84 -4.16 -11.33
CA LEU A 161 -3.55 -5.17 -12.08
C LEU A 161 -5.00 -5.23 -11.63
N ALA A 162 -5.92 -4.89 -12.52
CA ALA A 162 -7.35 -5.04 -12.33
C ALA A 162 -7.77 -6.50 -12.54
N ASP A 163 -7.94 -7.22 -11.44
CA ASP A 163 -8.37 -8.62 -11.40
C ASP A 163 -9.90 -8.68 -11.35
N GLY A 164 -10.51 -8.33 -12.48
CA GLY A 164 -11.92 -7.99 -12.55
C GLY A 164 -12.89 -9.11 -12.21
N GLY A 165 -12.52 -10.38 -12.32
CA GLY A 165 -13.35 -11.51 -11.90
C GLY A 165 -13.26 -11.85 -10.42
N ASN A 166 -12.36 -11.20 -9.68
CA ASN A 166 -12.28 -11.24 -8.22
C ASN A 166 -12.54 -9.84 -7.62
N ASP A 167 -13.11 -8.92 -8.40
CA ASP A 167 -13.54 -7.60 -7.96
C ASP A 167 -12.49 -6.77 -7.20
N ARG A 168 -11.23 -6.83 -7.66
CA ARG A 168 -10.09 -6.20 -6.96
C ARG A 168 -9.02 -5.63 -7.87
N VAL A 169 -8.16 -4.81 -7.27
CA VAL A 169 -6.89 -4.40 -7.88
C VAL A 169 -5.72 -4.93 -7.06
N LEU A 170 -4.84 -5.68 -7.71
CA LEU A 170 -3.57 -6.13 -7.14
C LEU A 170 -2.49 -5.08 -7.42
N VAL A 171 -1.67 -4.79 -6.41
CA VAL A 171 -0.56 -3.83 -6.51
C VAL A 171 0.75 -4.51 -6.14
N PHE A 172 1.72 -4.39 -7.04
CA PHE A 172 3.09 -4.81 -6.83
C PHE A 172 3.97 -3.58 -6.69
N LYS A 173 4.73 -3.50 -5.59
CA LYS A 173 5.69 -2.41 -5.35
C LYS A 173 6.81 -2.38 -6.39
N GLN A 174 7.08 -3.54 -6.98
CA GLN A 174 8.00 -3.70 -8.10
C GLN A 174 7.36 -4.60 -9.14
N VAL A 175 7.56 -4.32 -10.42
CA VAL A 175 7.17 -5.23 -11.50
C VAL A 175 7.72 -6.64 -11.18
N PRO A 176 6.88 -7.70 -11.26
CA PRO A 176 7.30 -9.05 -10.93
C PRO A 176 8.57 -9.50 -11.65
N THR A 177 9.38 -10.31 -10.96
CA THR A 177 10.62 -10.89 -11.51
C THR A 177 10.56 -12.41 -11.65
N THR A 178 9.51 -13.05 -11.15
CA THR A 178 9.28 -14.50 -11.22
C THR A 178 7.83 -14.80 -11.53
N ASN A 179 7.56 -15.95 -12.15
CA ASN A 179 6.20 -16.42 -12.41
C ASN A 179 5.41 -16.58 -11.11
N GLY A 180 4.12 -16.23 -11.15
CA GLY A 180 3.21 -16.43 -10.02
C GLY A 180 3.54 -15.60 -8.79
N GLN A 181 4.36 -14.55 -8.92
CA GLN A 181 4.70 -13.66 -7.80
C GLN A 181 3.42 -13.09 -7.17
N SER A 182 3.38 -13.09 -5.84
CA SER A 182 2.27 -12.49 -5.08
C SER A 182 2.34 -10.97 -5.11
N ALA A 183 1.19 -10.32 -5.22
CA ALA A 183 1.06 -8.89 -5.02
C ALA A 183 1.36 -8.49 -3.58
N ASP A 184 1.82 -7.26 -3.40
CA ASP A 184 2.11 -6.66 -2.09
C ASP A 184 0.85 -6.10 -1.43
N PHE A 185 -0.07 -5.56 -2.22
CA PHE A 185 -1.33 -4.99 -1.74
C PHE A 185 -2.52 -5.41 -2.59
N VAL A 186 -3.69 -5.37 -1.96
CA VAL A 186 -4.99 -5.57 -2.62
C VAL A 186 -5.87 -4.37 -2.29
N LEU A 187 -6.44 -3.76 -3.32
CA LEU A 187 -7.41 -2.68 -3.20
C LEU A 187 -8.80 -3.19 -3.60
N GLY A 188 -9.84 -2.65 -2.94
CA GLY A 188 -11.24 -2.98 -3.25
C GLY A 188 -11.80 -4.21 -2.52
N GLN A 189 -11.07 -4.77 -1.56
CA GLN A 189 -11.56 -5.86 -0.70
C GLN A 189 -10.82 -5.91 0.64
N ILE A 190 -11.44 -6.55 1.65
CA ILE A 190 -10.89 -6.65 3.01
C ILE A 190 -9.68 -7.59 3.14
N GLY A 191 -9.42 -8.42 2.13
CA GLY A 191 -8.29 -9.36 2.11
C GLY A 191 -8.28 -10.18 0.84
N ALA A 192 -7.13 -10.76 0.48
CA ALA A 192 -6.89 -11.36 -0.84
C ALA A 192 -7.67 -12.66 -1.16
N ASN A 193 -8.39 -13.20 -0.19
CA ASN A 193 -9.15 -14.46 -0.29
C ASN A 193 -10.66 -14.25 -0.16
N VAL A 194 -11.12 -13.00 -0.20
CA VAL A 194 -12.54 -12.63 -0.13
C VAL A 194 -12.89 -11.89 -1.40
N ASP A 195 -13.89 -12.38 -2.11
CA ASP A 195 -14.54 -11.67 -3.21
C ASP A 195 -15.74 -10.92 -2.64
N GLN A 196 -15.63 -9.59 -2.55
CA GLN A 196 -16.54 -8.74 -1.80
C GLN A 196 -17.11 -7.62 -2.68
N ALA A 197 -17.78 -8.02 -3.75
CA ALA A 197 -18.44 -7.13 -4.70
C ALA A 197 -19.57 -6.31 -4.06
N SER A 198 -19.33 -5.02 -3.78
CA SER A 198 -20.35 -4.10 -3.26
C SER A 198 -20.15 -2.68 -3.79
N ASP A 199 -21.07 -1.77 -3.49
CA ASP A 199 -20.96 -0.34 -3.80
C ASP A 199 -20.33 0.49 -2.67
N ALA A 200 -19.89 -0.16 -1.58
CA ALA A 200 -19.20 0.48 -0.47
C ALA A 200 -17.94 1.21 -0.95
N SER A 201 -17.53 2.27 -0.26
CA SER A 201 -16.38 3.10 -0.65
C SER A 201 -15.05 2.34 -0.65
N ASP A 202 -14.97 1.22 0.07
CA ASP A 202 -13.81 0.36 0.24
C ASP A 202 -13.79 -0.87 -0.68
N SER A 203 -14.83 -1.04 -1.49
CA SER A 203 -15.07 -2.19 -2.35
C SER A 203 -15.01 -1.80 -3.82
N LEU A 204 -14.68 -2.76 -4.68
CA LEU A 204 -14.79 -2.61 -6.14
C LEU A 204 -15.77 -3.67 -6.68
N ARG A 205 -16.25 -3.44 -7.90
CA ARG A 205 -17.06 -4.37 -8.66
C ARG A 205 -16.65 -4.35 -10.13
N THR A 206 -15.88 -5.36 -10.47
CA THR A 206 -15.33 -5.67 -11.77
C THR A 206 -14.53 -4.49 -12.31
N PRO A 207 -13.39 -4.15 -11.67
CA PRO A 207 -12.50 -3.13 -12.19
C PRO A 207 -12.03 -3.52 -13.60
N MET A 208 -12.21 -2.61 -14.57
CA MET A 208 -11.95 -2.91 -15.99
C MET A 208 -10.78 -2.17 -16.62
N SER A 209 -10.43 -0.99 -16.10
CA SER A 209 -9.37 -0.14 -16.63
C SER A 209 -8.72 0.65 -15.50
N LEU A 210 -7.46 1.01 -15.71
CA LEU A 210 -6.63 1.76 -14.77
C LEU A 210 -6.01 2.96 -15.49
N ALA A 211 -5.79 4.05 -14.75
CA ALA A 211 -4.97 5.17 -15.21
C ALA A 211 -4.11 5.71 -14.06
N TRP A 212 -2.94 6.26 -14.39
CA TRP A 212 -1.98 6.80 -13.43
C TRP A 212 -1.55 8.19 -13.88
N ASP A 213 -1.59 9.17 -12.96
CA ASP A 213 -1.24 10.57 -13.24
C ASP A 213 0.15 10.98 -12.69
N GLY A 214 0.89 10.04 -12.08
CA GLY A 214 2.13 10.33 -11.35
C GLY A 214 1.97 10.35 -9.83
N THR A 215 0.76 10.42 -9.30
CA THR A 215 0.44 10.51 -7.86
C THR A 215 -0.73 9.63 -7.45
N ASN A 216 -1.76 9.52 -8.29
CA ASN A 216 -3.02 8.84 -8.04
C ASN A 216 -3.26 7.74 -9.07
N LEU A 217 -3.76 6.61 -8.58
CA LEU A 217 -4.30 5.53 -9.38
C LEU A 217 -5.81 5.72 -9.52
N TYR A 218 -6.28 5.84 -10.75
CA TYR A 218 -7.70 5.88 -11.10
C TYR A 218 -8.13 4.49 -11.52
N VAL A 219 -9.22 3.99 -10.93
CA VAL A 219 -9.75 2.66 -11.19
C VAL A 219 -11.19 2.78 -11.67
N SER A 220 -11.49 2.20 -12.83
CA SER A 220 -12.86 2.17 -13.33
C SER A 220 -13.64 1.07 -12.62
N ASP A 221 -14.46 1.44 -11.65
CA ASP A 221 -15.33 0.55 -10.89
C ASP A 221 -16.66 0.35 -11.63
N THR A 222 -16.57 -0.41 -12.72
CA THR A 222 -17.50 -0.32 -13.86
C THR A 222 -18.94 -0.64 -13.49
N PHE A 223 -19.17 -1.69 -12.70
CA PHE A 223 -20.54 -2.09 -12.34
C PHE A 223 -21.17 -1.14 -11.31
N ASN A 224 -20.35 -0.49 -10.50
CA ASN A 224 -20.78 0.57 -9.60
C ASN A 224 -20.89 1.93 -10.31
N ARG A 225 -20.56 2.00 -11.61
CA ARG A 225 -20.67 3.19 -12.47
C ARG A 225 -19.90 4.40 -11.92
N ARG A 226 -18.73 4.15 -11.34
CA ARG A 226 -17.88 5.19 -10.76
C ARG A 226 -16.41 5.01 -11.13
N ILE A 227 -15.63 6.06 -10.92
CA ILE A 227 -14.17 6.00 -10.90
C ILE A 227 -13.74 6.18 -9.44
N THR A 228 -12.99 5.21 -8.91
CA THR A 228 -12.34 5.37 -7.60
C THR A 228 -10.92 5.87 -7.80
N VAL A 229 -10.43 6.63 -6.82
CA VAL A 229 -9.11 7.26 -6.87
C VAL A 229 -8.33 6.85 -5.63
N TYR A 230 -7.16 6.26 -5.82
CA TYR A 230 -6.26 5.85 -4.75
C TYR A 230 -4.99 6.68 -4.82
N SER A 231 -4.73 7.49 -3.80
CA SER A 231 -3.51 8.29 -3.69
C SER A 231 -2.43 7.50 -2.97
N ALA A 232 -1.24 7.43 -3.56
CA ALA A 232 -0.10 6.76 -2.91
C ALA A 232 0.45 7.64 -1.79
N GLY A 233 0.08 7.37 -0.53
CA GLY A 233 0.59 8.07 0.64
C GLY A 233 0.61 7.19 1.89
N ALA A 234 1.71 7.21 2.63
CA ALA A 234 1.78 6.54 3.93
C ALA A 234 1.08 7.41 4.97
N ASN A 235 -0.17 7.08 5.31
CA ASN A 235 -0.79 7.64 6.51
C ASN A 235 -0.28 6.87 7.73
N ALA A 236 0.71 7.44 8.42
CA ALA A 236 1.14 6.92 9.72
C ALA A 236 0.03 7.16 10.76
N ILE A 237 -0.51 6.09 11.35
CA ILE A 237 -1.47 6.18 12.47
C ILE A 237 -0.74 5.70 13.74
N PRO A 238 -0.72 6.49 14.84
CA PRO A 238 0.00 6.10 16.05
C PRO A 238 -0.65 4.89 16.73
N TYR A 239 0.09 4.19 17.60
CA TYR A 239 -0.42 3.06 18.41
C TYR A 239 -1.67 3.42 19.25
N GLN A 240 -1.82 4.69 19.63
CA GLN A 240 -3.00 5.22 20.34
C GLN A 240 -4.16 5.65 19.40
N GLY A 241 -3.93 5.65 18.09
CA GLY A 241 -4.90 6.03 17.06
C GLY A 241 -5.89 4.93 16.70
N VAL A 242 -5.64 3.69 17.13
CA VAL A 242 -6.58 2.56 16.98
C VAL A 242 -6.96 2.09 18.38
N ARG A 243 -8.07 2.61 18.94
CA ARG A 243 -8.55 2.17 20.26
C ARG A 243 -9.35 0.86 20.24
N ASN A 244 -9.85 0.43 19.07
CA ASN A 244 -10.45 -0.88 18.78
C ASN A 244 -10.67 -1.03 17.25
N ALA A 245 -11.15 -2.20 16.80
CA ALA A 245 -11.48 -2.51 15.39
C ALA A 245 -12.49 -1.55 14.71
N ALA A 246 -13.05 -0.58 15.45
CA ALA A 246 -13.99 0.43 14.98
C ALA A 246 -13.53 1.88 15.30
N SER A 247 -12.26 2.13 15.63
CA SER A 247 -11.82 3.47 16.03
C SER A 247 -11.68 4.41 14.83
N LEU A 248 -12.72 5.22 14.61
CA LEU A 248 -12.94 6.18 13.51
C LEU A 248 -12.19 7.52 13.68
N ASN A 249 -11.13 7.59 14.49
CA ASN A 249 -10.49 8.87 14.84
C ASN A 249 -9.04 8.91 14.36
N ILE A 250 -8.75 9.71 13.33
CA ILE A 250 -7.38 10.02 12.91
C ILE A 250 -6.88 11.24 13.70
N TYR A 251 -5.78 11.09 14.42
CA TYR A 251 -5.17 12.16 15.20
C TYR A 251 -3.99 12.76 14.45
N ALA A 252 -3.80 14.07 14.59
CA ALA A 252 -2.65 14.76 14.01
C ALA A 252 -1.36 14.36 14.72
N LEU A 253 -0.27 14.28 13.95
CA LEU A 253 1.05 13.84 14.39
C LEU A 253 2.11 14.90 14.17
N GLY A 254 3.11 14.87 15.04
CA GLY A 254 4.36 15.60 14.94
C GLY A 254 5.46 14.80 15.58
N ASN A 255 6.70 15.19 15.35
CA ASN A 255 7.82 14.57 16.04
C ASN A 255 8.99 15.54 16.22
N VAL A 256 9.77 15.29 17.25
CA VAL A 256 11.04 15.97 17.51
C VAL A 256 12.15 14.94 17.47
N ALA A 257 13.08 15.08 16.52
CA ALA A 257 14.23 14.21 16.37
C ALA A 257 15.43 14.77 17.14
N LEU A 258 16.11 13.89 17.89
CA LEU A 258 17.37 14.20 18.54
C LEU A 258 18.54 13.69 17.70
N SER A 259 19.63 14.44 17.67
CA SER A 259 20.84 14.07 16.91
C SER A 259 22.09 14.75 17.48
N ASN A 260 23.23 14.51 16.82
CA ASN A 260 24.56 15.02 17.20
C ASN A 260 25.09 14.49 18.54
N THR A 261 25.90 15.27 19.24
CA THR A 261 26.67 14.80 20.40
C THR A 261 25.99 15.18 21.71
N ILE A 262 25.82 14.20 22.60
CA ILE A 262 25.27 14.41 23.94
C ILE A 262 26.37 14.94 24.85
N THR A 263 26.18 16.14 25.41
CA THR A 263 27.07 16.76 26.39
C THR A 263 26.31 17.03 27.68
N ALA A 264 26.89 16.67 28.82
CA ALA A 264 26.27 16.91 30.13
C ALA A 264 26.04 18.41 30.36
N ASN A 265 24.91 18.75 30.97
CA ASN A 265 24.37 20.10 31.18
C ASN A 265 23.73 20.79 29.99
N ASP A 266 23.81 20.23 28.78
CA ASP A 266 22.95 20.68 27.68
C ASP A 266 21.47 20.43 28.07
N SER A 267 20.59 21.33 27.65
CA SER A 267 19.14 21.17 27.83
C SER A 267 18.46 21.02 26.48
N VAL A 268 17.49 20.11 26.42
CA VAL A 268 16.55 19.99 25.30
C VAL A 268 15.17 20.42 25.80
N THR A 269 14.53 21.33 25.08
CA THR A 269 13.19 21.83 25.37
C THR A 269 12.27 21.56 24.18
N ILE A 270 11.12 20.94 24.45
CA ILE A 270 10.01 20.84 23.51
C ILE A 270 8.91 21.78 23.99
N THR A 271 8.48 22.70 23.15
CA THR A 271 7.36 23.60 23.46
C THR A 271 6.12 23.13 22.71
N ILE A 272 5.00 22.94 23.42
CA ILE A 272 3.71 22.59 22.83
C ILE A 272 2.73 23.74 23.09
N CYS A 273 2.11 24.23 22.02
CA CYS A 273 1.18 25.34 22.09
C CYS A 273 -0.27 24.87 21.96
N SER A 274 -1.16 25.53 22.69
CA SER A 274 -2.60 25.34 22.50
C SER A 274 -3.01 25.76 21.09
N PRO A 275 -3.98 25.05 20.47
CA PRO A 275 -4.50 25.46 19.18
C PRO A 275 -5.12 26.86 19.31
N PRO A 276 -4.91 27.75 18.33
CA PRO A 276 -5.52 29.07 18.34
C PRO A 276 -7.04 29.00 18.34
N ALA A 277 -7.69 30.00 18.94
CA ALA A 277 -9.13 30.17 18.84
C ALA A 277 -9.55 30.26 17.35
N ALA A 278 -10.74 29.77 17.03
CA ALA A 278 -11.30 29.92 15.70
C ALA A 278 -11.20 31.40 15.27
N ASN A 279 -10.58 31.64 14.11
CA ASN A 279 -10.40 32.96 13.48
C ASN A 279 -9.22 33.80 14.00
N ALA A 280 -8.36 33.27 14.86
CA ALA A 280 -7.13 33.97 15.26
C ALA A 280 -6.05 33.87 14.17
N ASN A 281 -5.48 35.01 13.77
CA ASN A 281 -4.34 35.07 12.86
C ASN A 281 -3.03 34.83 13.64
N THR A 282 -2.83 33.58 14.08
CA THR A 282 -1.57 33.16 14.70
C THR A 282 -0.73 32.35 13.70
N THR A 283 0.58 32.55 13.75
CA THR A 283 1.56 32.09 12.75
C THR A 283 2.58 31.11 13.31
N GLY A 284 2.53 30.77 14.60
CA GLY A 284 3.46 29.80 15.19
C GLY A 284 3.36 29.63 16.70
N CYS A 285 4.29 28.83 17.23
CA CYS A 285 4.43 28.50 18.66
C CYS A 285 5.70 29.13 19.23
N ILE A 286 5.64 29.64 20.46
CA ILE A 286 6.79 30.21 21.15
C ILE A 286 6.93 29.67 22.57
N SER A 287 8.17 29.37 22.96
CA SER A 287 8.54 29.02 24.32
C SER A 287 8.29 30.21 25.26
N PRO A 288 7.66 30.02 26.43
CA PRO A 288 7.56 31.04 27.47
C PRO A 288 8.94 31.47 28.00
N SER A 289 9.98 30.66 27.78
CA SER A 289 11.36 30.92 28.18
C SER A 289 12.18 31.66 27.12
N ALA A 290 11.61 31.99 25.96
CA ALA A 290 12.31 32.69 24.88
C ALA A 290 12.64 34.14 25.28
N THR A 291 13.93 34.51 25.22
CA THR A 291 14.38 35.88 25.47
C THR A 291 14.46 36.66 24.15
N ASN A 292 13.91 37.89 24.11
CA ASN A 292 13.92 38.82 22.96
C ASN A 292 13.12 38.42 21.69
N ALA A 293 12.13 37.55 21.82
CA ALA A 293 11.27 37.18 20.69
C ALA A 293 9.96 37.98 20.68
N SER A 294 9.58 38.49 19.50
CA SER A 294 8.27 39.14 19.29
C SER A 294 7.17 38.12 19.54
N THR A 295 6.27 38.40 20.49
CA THR A 295 5.08 37.57 20.76
C THR A 295 3.91 37.91 19.83
N SER A 296 4.07 38.91 18.95
CA SER A 296 3.01 39.32 18.02
C SER A 296 2.72 38.19 17.04
N GLY A 297 1.49 37.65 17.10
CA GLY A 297 1.03 36.58 16.21
C GLY A 297 1.50 35.17 16.61
N LEU A 298 2.14 34.97 17.78
CA LEU A 298 2.55 33.63 18.26
C LEU A 298 1.71 33.20 19.46
N THR A 299 1.42 31.90 19.54
CA THR A 299 0.81 31.31 20.74
C THR A 299 1.93 30.94 21.72
N VAL A 300 1.81 31.36 22.98
CA VAL A 300 2.73 30.94 24.05
C VAL A 300 2.37 29.52 24.48
N GLY A 301 3.36 28.63 24.47
CA GLY A 301 3.16 27.22 24.81
C GLY A 301 3.61 26.84 26.22
N THR A 302 3.62 25.53 26.46
CA THR A 302 4.19 24.90 27.64
C THR A 302 5.54 24.29 27.27
N ASP A 303 6.57 24.59 28.07
CA ASP A 303 7.90 24.01 27.89
C ASP A 303 8.06 22.69 28.66
N TYR A 304 8.52 21.67 27.95
CA TYR A 304 8.94 20.39 28.51
C TYR A 304 10.44 20.27 28.32
N THR A 305 11.19 20.51 29.40
CA THR A 305 12.65 20.61 29.36
C THR A 305 13.30 19.44 30.09
N TYR A 306 14.32 18.84 29.45
CA TYR A 306 15.21 17.89 30.08
C TYR A 306 16.64 18.41 30.08
N LYS A 307 17.28 18.43 31.26
CA LYS A 307 18.69 18.76 31.42
C LYS A 307 19.52 17.47 31.44
N ILE A 308 20.41 17.34 30.45
CA ILE A 308 21.25 16.17 30.22
C ILE A 308 22.24 16.00 31.37
N LYS A 309 22.34 14.76 31.88
CA LYS A 309 23.25 14.32 32.93
C LYS A 309 24.46 13.61 32.31
N THR A 310 25.50 13.44 33.12
CA THR A 310 26.66 12.65 32.75
C THR A 310 26.25 11.21 32.41
N ASN A 311 26.70 10.70 31.25
CA ASN A 311 26.41 9.38 30.71
C ASN A 311 24.97 9.12 30.21
N ASP A 312 24.17 10.17 30.01
CA ASP A 312 22.87 9.98 29.35
C ASP A 312 23.03 9.47 27.90
N THR A 313 22.07 8.66 27.47
CA THR A 313 21.92 8.21 26.08
C THR A 313 20.71 8.89 25.44
N PHE A 314 20.58 8.83 24.11
CA PHE A 314 19.38 9.32 23.42
C PHE A 314 18.10 8.66 23.95
N GLU A 315 18.16 7.37 24.29
CA GLU A 315 17.03 6.65 24.88
C GLU A 315 16.59 7.25 26.21
N VAL A 316 17.54 7.59 27.09
CA VAL A 316 17.24 8.24 28.38
C VAL A 316 16.61 9.61 28.16
N ILE A 317 17.16 10.40 27.24
CA ILE A 317 16.67 11.77 26.96
C ILE A 317 15.26 11.72 26.35
N VAL A 318 15.03 10.87 25.35
CA VAL A 318 13.71 10.70 24.71
C VAL A 318 12.67 10.25 25.74
N ASN A 319 12.97 9.23 26.54
CA ASN A 319 12.03 8.74 27.56
C ASN A 319 11.76 9.79 28.64
N ALA A 320 12.74 10.60 29.02
CA ALA A 320 12.56 11.66 30.00
C ALA A 320 11.68 12.80 29.48
N LEU A 321 11.84 13.21 28.21
CA LEU A 321 10.97 14.19 27.56
C LEU A 321 9.54 13.67 27.42
N VAL A 322 9.36 12.41 26.99
CA VAL A 322 8.05 11.76 26.95
C VAL A 322 7.39 11.73 28.34
N THR A 323 8.18 11.37 29.36
CA THR A 323 7.70 11.34 30.76
C THR A 323 7.28 12.73 31.22
N ALA A 324 8.06 13.77 30.88
CA ALA A 324 7.73 15.15 31.22
C ALA A 324 6.43 15.62 30.57
N ILE A 325 6.23 15.33 29.27
CA ILE A 325 5.00 15.69 28.54
C ILE A 325 3.77 14.97 29.10
N ASN A 326 3.93 13.71 29.50
CA ASN A 326 2.83 12.88 29.98
C ASN A 326 2.65 12.94 31.52
N ALA A 327 3.44 13.73 32.25
CA ALA A 327 3.41 13.76 33.70
C ALA A 327 2.06 14.27 34.25
N GLY A 328 1.56 13.64 35.33
CA GLY A 328 0.26 13.99 35.92
C GLY A 328 -0.89 13.73 34.96
N ASN A 329 -1.65 14.76 34.60
CA ASN A 329 -2.70 14.67 33.57
C ASN A 329 -2.13 14.72 32.13
N GLY A 330 -0.83 14.98 32.00
CA GLY A 330 -0.12 15.22 30.74
C GLY A 330 -0.45 16.57 30.10
N ASP A 331 0.19 16.86 28.97
CA ASP A 331 -0.16 18.02 28.14
C ASP A 331 -1.63 17.95 27.71
N PRO A 332 -2.40 19.05 27.76
CA PRO A 332 -3.82 19.05 27.44
C PRO A 332 -4.14 18.85 25.94
N ASN A 333 -3.17 19.08 25.06
CA ASN A 333 -3.35 19.04 23.61
C ASN A 333 -2.73 17.79 22.98
N VAL A 334 -1.67 17.23 23.57
CA VAL A 334 -0.97 16.06 23.01
C VAL A 334 -0.71 14.96 24.03
N VAL A 335 -0.43 13.77 23.51
CA VAL A 335 0.22 12.68 24.22
C VAL A 335 1.54 12.37 23.52
N ALA A 336 2.60 12.15 24.29
CA ALA A 336 3.91 11.81 23.75
C ALA A 336 4.18 10.30 23.78
N ALA A 337 4.94 9.79 22.82
CA ALA A 337 5.43 8.42 22.82
C ALA A 337 6.90 8.38 22.35
N PRO A 338 7.73 7.45 22.86
CA PRO A 338 9.10 7.33 22.43
C PRO A 338 9.18 6.52 21.12
N ASN A 339 10.07 6.89 20.22
CA ASN A 339 10.55 6.01 19.15
C ASN A 339 12.08 5.95 19.22
N LEU A 340 12.55 4.92 19.92
CA LEU A 340 13.96 4.74 20.28
C LEU A 340 14.83 4.33 19.09
N VAL A 341 14.25 3.71 18.06
CA VAL A 341 14.95 3.32 16.83
C VAL A 341 15.39 4.56 16.06
N THR A 342 14.53 5.57 16.00
CA THR A 342 14.81 6.84 15.29
C THR A 342 15.23 7.98 16.21
N GLN A 343 15.30 7.73 17.53
CA GLN A 343 15.65 8.73 18.55
C GLN A 343 14.70 9.94 18.53
N THR A 344 13.40 9.69 18.32
CA THR A 344 12.38 10.73 18.20
C THR A 344 11.39 10.69 19.38
N VAL A 345 10.93 11.89 19.77
CA VAL A 345 9.73 12.06 20.59
C VAL A 345 8.55 12.24 19.64
N LEU A 346 7.64 11.27 19.60
CA LEU A 346 6.41 11.33 18.81
C LEU A 346 5.35 12.11 19.60
N LEU A 347 4.66 13.03 18.95
CA LEU A 347 3.55 13.80 19.49
C LEU A 347 2.27 13.43 18.73
N ALA A 348 1.23 13.04 19.46
CA ALA A 348 -0.09 12.80 18.90
C ALA A 348 -1.13 13.72 19.55
N ALA A 349 -1.95 14.37 18.73
CA ALA A 349 -3.04 15.20 19.21
C ALA A 349 -4.02 14.38 20.08
N ARG A 350 -4.54 14.98 21.14
CA ARG A 350 -5.66 14.44 21.92
C ARG A 350 -7.00 14.69 21.25
N GLN A 351 -7.11 15.78 20.48
CA GLN A 351 -8.27 16.07 19.65
C GLN A 351 -8.17 15.30 18.33
N ALA A 352 -9.20 14.51 18.03
CA ALA A 352 -9.34 13.80 16.76
C ALA A 352 -9.73 14.74 15.62
N GLY A 353 -9.44 14.31 14.38
CA GLY A 353 -9.85 15.02 13.18
C GLY A 353 -9.00 16.25 12.84
N PRO A 354 -9.47 17.08 11.89
CA PRO A 354 -8.71 18.23 11.42
C PRO A 354 -8.36 19.26 12.50
N GLY A 355 -9.11 19.30 13.61
CA GLY A 355 -8.83 20.20 14.74
C GLY A 355 -7.46 19.96 15.39
N GLY A 356 -6.96 18.71 15.35
CA GLY A 356 -5.63 18.38 15.85
C GLY A 356 -4.48 19.00 15.05
N ASN A 357 -4.70 19.37 13.77
CA ASN A 357 -3.65 19.90 12.89
C ASN A 357 -3.21 21.32 13.25
N GLN A 358 -3.98 22.02 14.10
CA GLN A 358 -3.71 23.40 14.51
C GLN A 358 -2.79 23.49 15.75
N ILE A 359 -2.39 22.35 16.33
CA ILE A 359 -1.51 22.30 17.50
C ILE A 359 -0.08 22.56 17.01
N ALA A 360 0.49 23.70 17.41
CA ALA A 360 1.84 24.09 17.05
C ALA A 360 2.86 23.58 18.08
N TYR A 361 4.05 23.23 17.62
CA TYR A 361 5.13 22.76 18.50
C TYR A 361 6.50 23.17 17.97
N THR A 362 7.46 23.32 18.87
CA THR A 362 8.86 23.63 18.52
C THR A 362 9.81 22.83 19.40
N ALA A 363 11.07 22.77 18.97
CA ALA A 363 12.16 22.20 19.75
C ALA A 363 13.34 23.17 19.77
N SER A 364 13.99 23.29 20.92
CA SER A 364 15.17 24.12 21.10
C SER A 364 16.16 23.44 22.05
N VAL A 365 17.41 23.86 21.97
CA VAL A 365 18.47 23.43 22.89
C VAL A 365 19.09 24.63 23.59
N SER A 366 19.76 24.42 24.72
CA SER A 366 20.50 25.47 25.41
C SER A 366 21.58 26.11 24.52
N THR A 367 21.86 27.40 24.72
CA THR A 367 22.89 28.13 23.97
C THR A 367 24.25 27.42 24.04
N GLY A 368 24.84 27.15 22.87
CA GLY A 368 26.15 26.47 22.77
C GLY A 368 26.10 24.96 22.94
N ALA A 369 24.91 24.35 23.03
CA ALA A 369 24.74 22.90 23.11
C ALA A 369 25.29 22.21 21.86
N THR A 370 25.82 21.00 22.05
CA THR A 370 26.30 20.15 20.94
C THR A 370 25.24 19.18 20.45
N ILE A 371 24.23 18.89 21.28
CA ILE A 371 23.05 18.12 20.87
C ILE A 371 22.16 18.98 19.99
N ALA A 372 21.50 18.37 19.01
CA ALA A 372 20.48 19.02 18.21
C ALA A 372 19.10 18.39 18.47
N ALA A 373 18.07 19.24 18.51
CA ALA A 373 16.67 18.84 18.58
C ALA A 373 15.91 19.53 17.44
N THR A 374 15.31 18.75 16.54
CA THR A 374 14.67 19.27 15.33
C THR A 374 13.21 18.83 15.28
N ALA A 375 12.29 19.79 15.29
CA ALA A 375 10.88 19.53 15.03
C ALA A 375 10.66 19.23 13.53
N ALA A 376 9.89 18.20 13.21
CA ALA A 376 9.60 17.83 11.81
C ALA A 376 8.72 18.86 11.07
N GLY A 377 8.05 19.75 11.80
CA GLY A 377 7.23 20.83 11.24
C GLY A 377 6.82 21.83 12.31
N GLY A 378 6.09 22.88 11.92
CA GLY A 378 5.60 23.91 12.85
C GLY A 378 4.27 23.56 13.54
N THR A 379 3.51 22.63 12.99
CA THR A 379 2.24 22.11 13.56
C THR A 379 2.13 20.61 13.38
N LEU A 380 1.28 19.97 14.18
CA LEU A 380 0.88 18.59 13.94
C LEU A 380 0.13 18.49 12.60
N THR A 381 0.21 17.35 11.93
CA THR A 381 -0.41 17.13 10.61
C THR A 381 -1.00 15.74 10.50
N GLY A 382 -1.92 15.51 9.55
CA GLY A 382 -2.52 14.20 9.30
C GLY A 382 -3.76 13.87 10.14
N GLY A 383 -4.20 14.76 11.02
CA GLY A 383 -5.50 14.66 11.68
C GLY A 383 -6.63 14.80 10.67
N GLY A 384 -7.59 13.89 10.69
CA GLY A 384 -8.57 13.77 9.62
C GLY A 384 -9.77 12.90 9.98
N ASP A 385 -10.73 12.88 9.06
CA ASP A 385 -11.92 12.05 9.18
C ASP A 385 -11.60 10.64 8.70
N ALA A 386 -11.75 9.63 9.56
CA ALA A 386 -11.50 8.24 9.19
C ALA A 386 -12.39 7.76 8.05
N ALA A 387 -13.56 8.38 7.83
CA ALA A 387 -14.42 8.11 6.67
C ALA A 387 -13.78 8.54 5.33
N LYS A 388 -12.67 9.30 5.37
CA LYS A 388 -11.88 9.72 4.20
C LYS A 388 -10.57 8.94 4.05
N VAL A 389 -10.27 7.99 4.94
CA VAL A 389 -9.13 7.08 4.77
C VAL A 389 -9.51 6.07 3.72
N SER A 390 -8.77 6.03 2.62
CA SER A 390 -8.99 5.04 1.57
C SER A 390 -8.85 3.63 2.13
N ALA A 391 -9.72 2.74 1.70
CA ALA A 391 -9.60 1.33 1.99
C ALA A 391 -8.26 0.75 1.57
N GLY A 392 -7.73 -0.19 2.36
CA GLY A 392 -6.41 -0.77 2.12
C GLY A 392 -5.24 0.13 2.52
N THR A 393 -5.48 1.25 3.21
CA THR A 393 -4.40 2.06 3.80
C THR A 393 -3.59 1.22 4.77
N VAL A 394 -2.31 1.02 4.47
CA VAL A 394 -1.36 0.34 5.36
C VAL A 394 -1.11 1.22 6.57
N VAL A 395 -1.52 0.74 7.74
CA VAL A 395 -1.20 1.35 9.02
C VAL A 395 0.05 0.69 9.59
N SER A 396 1.10 1.47 9.83
CA SER A 396 2.28 1.00 10.57
C SER A 396 2.03 1.18 12.07
N ILE A 397 1.84 0.08 12.78
CA ILE A 397 1.67 0.08 14.24
C ILE A 397 3.05 -0.12 14.86
N ILE A 398 3.62 0.94 15.44
CA ILE A 398 4.87 0.86 16.21
C ILE A 398 4.50 0.52 17.65
N ALA A 399 4.86 -0.68 18.10
CA ALA A 399 4.61 -1.14 19.46
C ALA A 399 5.92 -1.30 20.23
N ASN A 400 5.89 -1.02 21.53
CA ASN A 400 7.01 -1.31 22.41
C ASN A 400 7.20 -2.84 22.54
N PRO A 401 8.44 -3.33 22.77
CA PRO A 401 8.68 -4.73 23.10
C PRO A 401 7.75 -5.19 24.24
N GLY A 402 6.99 -6.26 24.00
CA GLY A 402 6.03 -6.82 24.97
C GLY A 402 4.57 -6.37 24.81
N SER A 403 4.25 -5.53 23.83
CA SER A 403 2.85 -5.19 23.54
C SER A 403 2.15 -6.32 22.79
N THR A 404 1.02 -6.82 23.29
CA THR A 404 0.17 -7.79 22.60
C THR A 404 -0.95 -7.07 21.85
N LEU A 405 -1.09 -7.35 20.56
CA LEU A 405 -2.28 -7.01 19.79
C LEU A 405 -3.30 -8.12 20.06
N ALA A 406 -4.30 -7.85 20.88
CA ALA A 406 -5.44 -8.75 21.02
C ALA A 406 -6.29 -8.64 19.75
N SER A 407 -6.53 -9.79 19.12
CA SER A 407 -7.36 -9.96 17.91
C SER A 407 -8.82 -9.59 18.13
#